data_AF-A0AAE0QE85-F1
#
_entry.id   AF-A0AAE0QE85-F1
#
_cell.length_a   1.000
_cell.length_b   1.000
_cell.length_c   1.000
_cell.angle_alpha   90.00
_cell.angle_beta   90.00
_cell.angle_gamma   90.00
#
_symmetry.space_group_name_H-M   'P 1'
#
loop_
_entity.id
_entity.type
_entity.pdbx_description
1 polymer ?
#
loop_
_entity_poly.entity_id
_entity_poly.type
_entity_poly.pdbx_seq_one_letter_code
_entity_poly.pdbx_strand_id
1 'polypeptide(L)'
;MKILIIIILFLITDASCGVSKIINPYLGQNVTMTCKYPGEYEKNIKYVDTLDDETNIKIIIKTQTTTENSRFSISDDRSAKVLSFNISDVKEAD
;
A
#
# COMPACT_ATOMS: atom_id res chain seq x y z
N MET A 1 -15.01 -16.54 0.54
CA MET A 1 -13.97 -16.77 1.58
C MET A 1 -13.37 -15.43 1.94
N LYS A 2 -13.13 -15.13 3.23
CA LYS A 2 -12.43 -13.91 3.68
C LYS A 2 -10.96 -14.25 3.85
N ILE A 3 -10.08 -13.38 3.39
CA ILE A 3 -8.62 -13.57 3.46
C ILE A 3 -8.05 -12.43 4.30
N LEU A 4 -7.06 -12.73 5.13
CA LEU A 4 -6.38 -11.75 5.97
C LEU A 4 -5.17 -11.24 5.20
N ILE A 5 -5.17 -9.95 4.85
CA ILE A 5 -4.05 -9.32 4.16
C ILE A 5 -3.46 -8.26 5.08
N ILE A 6 -2.15 -8.34 5.31
CA ILE A 6 -1.39 -7.37 6.10
C ILE A 6 -0.57 -6.53 5.14
N ILE A 7 -1.03 -5.30 4.88
CA ILE A 7 -0.31 -4.36 4.03
C ILE A 7 0.36 -3.33 4.93
N ILE A 8 1.69 -3.22 4.78
CA ILE A 8 2.49 -2.26 5.52
C ILE A 8 2.87 -1.14 4.55
N LEU A 9 2.29 0.03 4.77
CA LEU A 9 2.81 1.24 4.14
C LEU A 9 3.97 1.74 5.01
N PHE A 10 5.21 1.58 4.52
CA PHE A 10 6.36 2.22 5.15
C PHE A 10 6.60 3.58 4.52
N LEU A 11 6.21 4.62 5.24
CA LEU A 11 6.86 5.92 5.11
C LEU A 11 7.96 5.99 6.16
N ILE A 12 9.10 6.60 5.84
CA ILE A 12 10.23 6.73 6.76
C ILE A 12 9.85 7.74 7.87
N THR A 13 9.02 7.25 8.79
CA THR A 13 8.60 7.62 10.16
C THR A 13 7.77 8.88 10.47
N ASP A 14 7.02 8.68 11.56
CA ASP A 14 6.17 9.51 12.41
C ASP A 14 4.91 10.20 11.87
N ALA A 15 3.79 9.69 12.40
CA ALA A 15 2.40 10.14 12.32
C ALA A 15 1.62 9.79 11.04
N SER A 16 0.70 8.85 11.23
CA SER A 16 -0.40 8.37 10.37
C SER A 16 -0.08 7.40 9.23
N CYS A 17 1.17 7.28 8.78
CA CYS A 17 1.58 6.38 7.69
C CYS A 17 2.70 5.38 8.01
N GLY A 18 2.88 5.08 9.29
CA GLY A 18 3.76 4.01 9.78
C GLY A 18 3.01 2.96 10.60
N VAL A 19 1.67 2.93 10.51
CA VAL A 19 0.82 1.96 11.20
C VAL A 19 0.31 0.96 10.18
N SER A 20 0.67 -0.32 10.35
CA SER A 20 0.16 -1.42 9.53
C SER A 20 -1.37 -1.41 9.57
N LYS A 21 -2.00 -1.42 8.39
CA LYS A 21 -3.46 -1.52 8.30
C LYS A 21 -3.81 -2.95 7.95
N ILE A 22 -4.46 -3.63 8.90
CA ILE A 22 -4.98 -4.96 8.69
C ILE A 22 -6.34 -4.84 8.02
N ILE A 23 -6.54 -5.56 6.92
CA ILE A 23 -7.81 -5.62 6.19
C ILE A 23 -8.21 -7.08 5.95
N ASN A 24 -9.52 -7.34 5.89
CA ASN A 24 -10.07 -8.67 5.64
C ASN A 24 -10.98 -8.67 4.41
N PRO A 25 -10.42 -8.50 3.19
CA PRO A 25 -11.20 -8.52 1.96
C PRO A 25 -11.75 -9.90 1.61
N TYR A 26 -12.72 -9.91 0.71
CA TYR A 26 -13.15 -11.12 0.01
C TYR A 26 -12.33 -11.34 -1.26
N LEU A 27 -12.21 -12.60 -1.69
CA LEU A 27 -11.69 -12.94 -3.02
C LEU A 27 -12.44 -12.19 -4.13
N GLY A 28 -11.70 -11.66 -5.10
CA GLY A 28 -12.22 -10.86 -6.20
C GLY A 28 -12.60 -9.42 -5.84
N GLN A 29 -12.49 -9.02 -4.56
CA GLN A 29 -12.81 -7.65 -4.14
C GLN A 29 -11.71 -6.67 -4.58
N ASN A 30 -12.09 -5.43 -4.86
CA ASN A 30 -11.17 -4.31 -5.02
C ASN A 30 -11.01 -3.59 -3.68
N VAL A 31 -9.76 -3.32 -3.27
CA VAL A 31 -9.45 -2.60 -2.03
C VAL A 31 -8.61 -1.39 -2.32
N THR A 32 -9.02 -0.26 -1.73
CA THR A 32 -8.25 0.98 -1.74
C THR A 32 -7.85 1.34 -0.31
N MET A 33 -6.58 1.68 -0.14
CA MET A 33 -6.01 2.15 1.10
C MET A 33 -5.40 3.53 0.88
N THR A 34 -5.75 4.48 1.73
CA THR A 34 -5.21 5.83 1.68
C THR A 34 -4.51 6.17 2.97
N CYS A 35 -3.52 7.04 2.86
CA CYS A 35 -2.70 7.41 3.98
C CYS A 35 -2.14 8.83 3.83
N LYS A 36 -2.25 9.64 4.88
CA LYS A 36 -1.66 10.98 4.91
C LYS A 36 -0.22 10.92 5.37
N TYR A 37 0.60 11.86 4.94
CA TYR A 37 2.01 11.92 5.33
C TYR A 37 2.51 13.34 5.63
N PRO A 38 3.56 13.50 6.47
CA PRO A 38 4.15 14.80 6.75
C PRO A 38 4.74 15.49 5.53
N GLY A 39 4.67 16.84 5.49
CA GLY A 39 5.10 17.63 4.34
C GLY A 39 6.56 17.49 3.94
N GLU A 40 7.44 17.16 4.89
CA GLU A 40 8.85 16.90 4.62
C GLU A 40 9.09 15.75 3.64
N TYR A 41 8.14 14.82 3.53
CA TYR A 41 8.22 13.66 2.63
C TYR A 41 7.59 13.89 1.26
N GLU A 42 7.08 15.08 0.96
CA GLU A 42 6.41 15.39 -0.31
C GLU A 42 7.26 15.00 -1.53
N LYS A 43 8.58 15.23 -1.47
CA LYS A 43 9.50 14.93 -2.58
C LYS A 43 10.00 13.48 -2.59
N ASN A 44 9.79 12.72 -1.52
CA ASN A 44 10.35 11.38 -1.37
C ASN A 44 9.58 10.35 -2.21
N ILE A 45 10.30 9.31 -2.66
CA ILE A 45 9.69 8.10 -3.20
C ILE A 45 8.97 7.38 -2.07
N LYS A 46 7.75 6.94 -2.31
CA LYS A 46 6.98 6.15 -1.34
C LYS A 46 6.92 4.69 -1.78
N TYR A 47 6.92 3.80 -0.81
CA TYR A 47 6.91 2.35 -0.98
C TYR A 47 5.67 1.75 -0.33
N VAL A 48 5.18 0.67 -0.91
CA VAL A 48 4.16 -0.19 -0.33
C VAL A 48 4.74 -1.59 -0.28
N ASP A 49 4.75 -2.15 0.93
CA ASP A 49 5.38 -3.43 1.21
C ASP A 49 4.34 -4.41 1.78
N THR A 50 4.60 -5.70 1.56
CA THR A 50 3.89 -6.79 2.23
C THR A 50 4.83 -7.50 3.19
N LEU A 51 4.24 -8.13 4.21
CA LEU A 51 4.92 -9.04 5.11
C LEU A 51 4.41 -10.44 4.82
N ASP A 52 5.29 -11.36 4.44
CA ASP A 52 4.89 -12.76 4.28
C ASP A 52 4.88 -13.51 5.62
N ASP A 53 4.39 -14.76 5.60
CA ASP A 53 4.29 -15.65 6.77
C ASP A 53 5.65 -15.92 7.45
N GLU A 54 6.75 -15.73 6.72
CA GLU A 54 8.12 -15.87 7.20
C GLU A 54 8.70 -14.54 7.73
N THR A 55 7.86 -13.51 7.90
CA THR A 55 8.21 -12.16 8.37
C THR A 55 9.14 -11.37 7.45
N ASN A 56 9.28 -11.78 6.19
CA ASN A 56 10.10 -11.05 5.23
C ASN A 56 9.32 -9.87 4.64
N ILE A 57 9.98 -8.71 4.60
CA ILE A 57 9.45 -7.51 3.94
C ILE A 57 9.70 -7.64 2.43
N LYS A 58 8.64 -7.58 1.63
CA LYS A 58 8.70 -7.58 0.16
C LYS A 58 8.08 -6.30 -0.38
N ILE A 59 8.83 -5.58 -1.22
CA ILE A 59 8.31 -4.39 -1.90
C ILE A 59 7.29 -4.82 -2.94
N ILE A 60 6.04 -4.36 -2.80
CA ILE A 60 4.99 -4.58 -3.79
C ILE A 60 5.13 -3.55 -4.91
N ILE A 61 5.23 -2.27 -4.54
CA ILE A 61 5.22 -1.16 -5.50
C ILE A 61 5.78 0.14 -4.89
N LYS A 62 6.30 1.04 -5.75
CA LYS A 62 6.71 2.41 -5.38
C LYS A 62 6.15 3.45 -6.34
N THR A 63 6.08 4.72 -5.92
CA THR A 63 5.45 5.82 -6.67
C THR A 63 6.06 6.16 -8.04
N GLN A 64 7.22 5.56 -8.37
CA GLN A 64 7.88 5.69 -9.68
C GLN A 64 7.67 4.48 -10.59
N THR A 65 6.91 3.47 -10.16
CA THR A 65 6.63 2.27 -10.96
C THR A 65 5.46 2.54 -11.91
N THR A 66 5.66 2.32 -13.20
CA THR A 66 4.57 2.28 -14.20
C THR A 66 3.71 1.03 -13.97
N THR A 67 2.39 1.20 -13.83
CA THR A 67 1.46 0.13 -13.44
C THR A 67 0.39 -0.19 -14.48
N GLU A 68 0.64 0.12 -15.75
CA GLU A 68 -0.33 -0.16 -16.81
C GLU A 68 -0.77 -1.63 -16.78
N ASN A 69 -2.08 -1.86 -16.62
CA ASN A 69 -2.72 -3.18 -16.49
C ASN A 69 -2.29 -4.03 -15.29
N SER A 70 -1.69 -3.44 -14.26
CA SER A 70 -1.39 -4.12 -12.99
C SER A 70 -2.62 -4.13 -12.07
N ARG A 71 -2.80 -5.23 -11.31
CA ARG A 71 -3.78 -5.28 -10.22
C ARG A 71 -3.42 -4.35 -9.07
N PHE A 72 -2.13 -4.08 -8.89
CA PHE A 72 -1.60 -3.18 -7.89
C PHE A 72 -1.33 -1.82 -8.51
N SER A 73 -1.85 -0.76 -7.90
CA SER A 73 -1.54 0.61 -8.28
C SER A 73 -1.25 1.49 -7.07
N ILE A 74 -0.44 2.51 -7.31
CA ILE A 74 -0.05 3.50 -6.31
C ILE A 74 -0.18 4.90 -6.91
N SER A 75 -0.70 5.84 -6.13
CA SER A 75 -0.79 7.24 -6.53
C SER A 75 -0.39 8.15 -5.37
N ASP A 76 0.44 9.16 -5.65
CA ASP A 76 0.93 10.11 -4.66
C ASP A 76 0.39 11.51 -4.95
N ASP A 77 -0.67 11.91 -4.24
CA ASP A 77 -1.13 13.30 -4.25
C ASP A 77 -0.27 14.12 -3.30
N ARG A 78 0.77 14.73 -3.87
CA ARG A 78 1.76 15.53 -3.14
C ARG A 78 1.18 16.82 -2.55
N SER A 79 0.17 17.40 -3.21
CA SER A 79 -0.48 18.61 -2.72
C SER A 79 -1.31 18.32 -1.46
N ALA A 80 -2.11 17.25 -1.52
CA ALA A 80 -2.92 16.81 -0.38
C ALA A 80 -2.11 16.02 0.67
N LYS A 81 -0.88 15.61 0.33
CA LYS A 81 0.00 14.73 1.12
C LYS A 81 -0.67 13.41 1.42
N VAL A 82 -1.29 12.83 0.38
CA VAL A 82 -2.06 11.58 0.45
C VAL A 82 -1.45 10.56 -0.51
N LEU A 83 -1.02 9.44 0.05
CA LEU A 83 -0.65 8.25 -0.70
C LEU A 83 -1.86 7.32 -0.79
N SER A 84 -2.20 6.85 -1.98
CA SER A 84 -3.23 5.84 -2.20
C SER A 84 -2.61 4.60 -2.83
N PHE A 85 -2.95 3.45 -2.28
CA PHE A 85 -2.63 2.13 -2.80
C PHE A 85 -3.94 1.42 -3.14
N ASN A 86 -3.96 0.73 -4.27
CA ASN A 86 -5.12 -0.05 -4.69
C ASN A 86 -4.70 -1.44 -5.14
N ILE A 87 -5.48 -2.43 -4.73
CA ILE A 87 -5.43 -3.80 -5.25
C ILE A 87 -6.80 -4.13 -5.85
N SER A 88 -6.83 -4.48 -7.14
CA SER A 88 -8.02 -5.03 -7.79
C SER A 88 -7.99 -6.55 -7.80
N ASP A 89 -9.16 -7.19 -7.76
CA ASP A 89 -9.28 -8.65 -7.86
C ASP A 89 -8.37 -9.36 -6.84
N VAL A 90 -8.64 -9.19 -5.54
CA VAL A 90 -7.89 -9.84 -4.44
C VAL A 90 -7.86 -11.36 -4.63
N LYS A 91 -6.67 -11.95 -4.52
CA LYS A 91 -6.40 -13.38 -4.70
C LYS A 91 -5.99 -14.02 -3.38
N GLU A 92 -5.95 -15.35 -3.38
CA GLU A 92 -5.57 -16.14 -2.20
C GLU A 92 -4.08 -16.01 -1.83
N ALA A 93 -3.25 -15.61 -2.78
CA ALA A 93 -1.82 -15.41 -2.59
C ALA A 93 -1.43 -13.97 -2.19
N ASP A 94 -2.40 -13.06 -2.06
CA ASP A 94 -2.20 -11.67 -1.64
C ASP A 94 -2.32 -11.53 -0.11
#